data_AF-A0A923S870-F1
#
_entry.id   AF-A0A923S870-F1
#
_cell.length_a   1.000
_cell.length_b   1.000
_cell.length_c   1.000
_cell.angle_alpha   90.00
_cell.angle_beta   90.00
_cell.angle_gamma   90.00
#
_symmetry.space_group_name_H-M   'P 1'
#
loop_
_entity.id
_entity.type
_entity.pdbx_description
1 polymer ?
#
loop_
_entity_poly.entity_id
_entity_poly.type
_entity_poly.pdbx_seq_one_letter_code
_entity_poly.pdbx_strand_id
1 'polypeptide(L)'
;MKKIPAPLFYIALLLFMVGCQTDSRSDNTGSASDPPMISDSDTAEVLPTGTTETFTYHDLILDVSNVYEVQTTSGIYDDGETYEYPVYICYPGATLTIVNAGMSDPTYEEDHQPRPQWGVYDIETDTRVNLADGMEPIVLDETTDAVFNLEASVFVLKFHFYEPQ
;
A
#
# COMPACT_ATOMS: atom_id res chain seq x y z
N MET A 1 -23.29 -41.09 -8.32
CA MET A 1 -23.58 -40.18 -7.18
C MET A 1 -22.65 -40.54 -6.03
N LYS A 2 -21.54 -39.81 -5.90
CA LYS A 2 -20.55 -39.97 -4.81
C LYS A 2 -20.62 -38.73 -3.93
N LYS A 3 -20.82 -38.96 -2.64
CA LYS A 3 -20.96 -37.96 -1.57
C LYS A 3 -19.60 -37.30 -1.30
N ILE A 4 -19.59 -35.99 -1.10
CA ILE A 4 -18.47 -35.26 -0.50
C ILE A 4 -19.04 -34.58 0.75
N PRO A 5 -18.56 -34.88 1.97
CA PRO A 5 -18.96 -34.16 3.17
C PRO A 5 -18.15 -32.87 3.31
N ALA A 6 -18.85 -31.78 3.64
CA ALA A 6 -18.26 -30.49 3.99
C ALA A 6 -17.48 -30.57 5.32
N PRO A 7 -16.30 -29.94 5.44
CA PRO A 7 -15.64 -29.81 6.73
C PRO A 7 -16.19 -28.59 7.49
N LEU A 8 -16.82 -28.87 8.65
CA LEU A 8 -17.03 -27.86 9.70
C LEU A 8 -15.67 -27.42 10.23
N PHE A 9 -15.31 -26.16 10.06
CA PHE A 9 -14.22 -25.53 10.80
C PHE A 9 -14.74 -25.07 12.16
N TYR A 10 -14.44 -25.84 13.21
CA TYR A 10 -14.47 -25.38 14.60
C TYR A 10 -13.11 -24.74 14.91
N ILE A 11 -13.08 -23.44 15.20
CA ILE A 11 -11.91 -22.79 15.78
C ILE A 11 -12.17 -22.62 17.28
N ALA A 12 -11.44 -23.38 18.09
CA ALA A 12 -11.41 -23.25 19.54
C ALA A 12 -10.39 -22.17 19.93
N LEU A 13 -10.86 -21.10 20.56
CA LEU A 13 -10.02 -20.04 21.11
C LEU A 13 -9.50 -20.51 22.49
N LEU A 14 -8.20 -20.82 22.59
CA LEU A 14 -7.51 -21.19 23.82
C LEU A 14 -6.56 -20.05 24.21
N LEU A 15 -7.00 -19.21 25.15
CA LEU A 15 -6.17 -18.19 25.81
C LEU A 15 -5.30 -18.87 26.87
N PHE A 16 -4.00 -18.95 26.65
CA PHE A 16 -3.04 -19.29 27.70
C PHE A 16 -2.61 -18.03 28.43
N MET A 17 -3.11 -17.88 29.66
CA MET A 17 -2.56 -16.99 30.68
C MET A 17 -1.20 -17.53 31.11
N VAL A 18 -0.12 -16.74 30.94
CA VAL A 18 1.15 -16.98 31.64
C VAL A 18 1.55 -15.70 32.33
N GLY A 19 1.43 -15.71 33.65
CA GLY A 19 2.04 -14.74 34.54
C GLY A 19 3.42 -15.22 34.98
N CYS A 20 4.34 -14.27 35.12
CA CYS A 20 5.55 -14.46 35.92
C CYS A 20 5.52 -13.42 37.05
N GLN A 21 5.24 -13.92 38.26
CA GLN A 21 5.64 -13.25 39.50
C GLN A 21 7.16 -13.26 39.58
N THR A 22 7.74 -12.11 39.92
CA THR A 22 9.05 -12.06 40.58
C THR A 22 8.91 -11.17 41.79
N ASP A 23 8.76 -11.81 42.96
CA ASP A 23 9.01 -11.17 44.24
C ASP A 23 10.50 -10.82 44.33
N SER A 24 10.80 -9.57 44.65
CA SER A 24 12.15 -9.14 45.05
C SER A 24 12.01 -8.07 46.11
N ARG A 25 11.95 -8.51 47.37
CA ARG A 25 12.18 -7.64 48.52
C ARG A 25 13.69 -7.50 48.71
N SER A 26 14.20 -6.27 48.64
CA SER A 26 15.48 -5.92 49.26
C SER A 26 15.41 -4.48 49.77
N ASP A 27 15.38 -4.35 51.09
CA ASP A 27 15.62 -3.10 51.81
C ASP A 27 17.15 -2.91 51.88
N ASN A 28 17.71 -1.77 51.41
CA ASN A 28 18.66 -0.98 52.21
C ASN A 28 19.01 0.39 51.59
N THR A 29 19.11 1.36 52.49
CA THR A 29 19.58 2.74 52.35
C THR A 29 21.07 2.83 51.99
N GLY A 30 21.47 3.76 51.11
CA GLY A 30 22.88 4.12 50.91
C GLY A 30 23.13 5.11 49.77
N SER A 31 23.45 6.35 50.13
CA SER A 31 23.84 7.45 49.25
C SER A 31 25.26 7.26 48.68
N ALA A 32 25.45 7.43 47.35
CA ALA A 32 26.60 8.12 46.73
C ALA A 32 26.64 7.91 45.19
N SER A 33 26.43 9.02 44.47
CA SER A 33 27.06 9.42 43.19
C SER A 33 27.27 8.39 42.07
N ASP A 34 26.32 8.32 41.13
CA ASP A 34 26.52 7.68 39.82
C ASP A 34 27.23 8.62 38.81
N PRO A 35 28.19 8.13 38.00
CA PRO A 35 28.74 8.84 36.84
C PRO A 35 27.69 8.93 35.71
N PRO A 36 27.82 9.87 34.75
CA PRO A 36 26.75 10.10 33.78
C PRO A 36 26.59 8.88 32.87
N MET A 37 25.37 8.35 32.81
CA MET A 37 24.99 7.37 31.82
C MET A 37 25.16 7.99 30.43
N ILE A 38 26.01 7.36 29.62
CA ILE A 38 26.11 7.61 28.19
C ILE A 38 24.72 7.27 27.64
N SER A 39 23.99 8.31 27.27
CA SER A 39 22.75 8.21 26.53
C SER A 39 23.12 7.61 25.18
N ASP A 40 22.87 6.30 25.00
CA ASP A 40 22.91 5.69 23.69
C ASP A 40 22.02 6.54 22.78
N SER A 41 22.70 7.15 21.82
CA SER A 41 22.07 8.00 20.82
C SER A 41 21.05 7.18 20.07
N ASP A 42 19.83 7.72 19.97
CA ASP A 42 18.88 7.39 18.92
C ASP A 42 19.63 7.38 17.59
N THR A 43 20.05 6.20 17.17
CA THR A 43 20.44 5.97 15.78
C THR A 43 19.12 6.01 15.04
N ALA A 44 18.74 7.19 14.56
CA ALA A 44 17.64 7.32 13.62
C ALA A 44 17.94 6.35 12.47
N GLU A 45 17.14 5.31 12.34
CA GLU A 45 17.24 4.42 11.18
C GLU A 45 17.03 5.28 9.94
N VAL A 46 18.09 5.40 9.13
CA VAL A 46 17.99 6.05 7.83
C VAL A 46 17.20 5.09 6.96
N LEU A 47 15.91 5.41 6.76
CA LEU A 47 15.07 4.65 5.85
C LEU A 47 15.69 4.71 4.44
N PRO A 48 15.75 3.58 3.72
CA PRO A 48 16.22 3.59 2.34
C PRO A 48 15.33 4.51 1.51
N THR A 49 15.95 5.38 0.71
CA THR A 49 15.25 6.30 -0.19
C THR A 49 15.21 5.69 -1.58
N GLY A 50 14.01 5.45 -2.10
CA GLY A 50 13.81 4.99 -3.48
C GLY A 50 13.96 6.11 -4.52
N THR A 51 13.67 5.79 -5.77
CA THR A 51 13.58 6.77 -6.87
C THR A 51 12.16 7.29 -7.03
N THR A 52 12.00 8.38 -7.79
CA THR A 52 10.69 8.80 -8.30
C THR A 52 10.57 8.31 -9.73
N GLU A 53 9.54 7.53 -10.01
CA GLU A 53 9.26 6.97 -11.33
C GLU A 53 8.00 7.62 -11.91
N THR A 54 8.11 8.09 -13.16
CA THR A 54 6.97 8.62 -13.90
C THR A 54 6.32 7.49 -14.71
N PHE A 55 5.06 7.20 -14.39
CA PHE A 55 4.22 6.31 -15.14
C PHE A 55 3.40 7.09 -16.17
N THR A 56 3.30 6.57 -17.40
CA THR A 56 2.48 7.17 -18.46
C THR A 56 1.67 6.09 -19.16
N TYR A 57 0.36 6.28 -19.23
CA TYR A 57 -0.57 5.40 -19.94
C TYR A 57 -1.68 6.23 -20.57
N HIS A 58 -1.68 6.33 -21.90
CA HIS A 58 -2.50 7.30 -22.63
C HIS A 58 -2.30 8.73 -22.06
N ASP A 59 -3.38 9.39 -21.64
CA ASP A 59 -3.35 10.74 -21.05
C ASP A 59 -3.15 10.73 -19.53
N LEU A 60 -3.11 9.56 -18.89
CA LEU A 60 -2.78 9.41 -17.47
C LEU A 60 -1.27 9.52 -17.26
N ILE A 61 -0.84 10.48 -16.45
CA ILE A 61 0.55 10.68 -16.04
C ILE A 61 0.62 10.77 -14.52
N LEU A 62 1.41 9.88 -13.92
CA LEU A 62 1.56 9.75 -12.48
C LEU A 62 3.03 9.75 -12.11
N ASP A 63 3.38 10.39 -10.99
CA ASP A 63 4.70 10.24 -10.37
C ASP A 63 4.56 9.42 -9.09
N VAL A 64 5.34 8.34 -8.98
CA VAL A 64 5.39 7.49 -7.80
C VAL A 64 6.72 7.70 -7.11
N SER A 65 6.70 8.15 -5.86
CA SER A 65 7.91 8.36 -5.06
C SER A 65 8.35 7.09 -4.33
N ASN A 66 9.60 7.08 -3.86
CA ASN A 66 10.18 6.00 -3.06
C ASN A 66 10.06 4.60 -3.68
N VAL A 67 10.15 4.50 -5.01
CA VAL A 67 10.17 3.23 -5.72
C VAL A 67 11.52 2.55 -5.52
N TYR A 68 11.50 1.30 -5.08
CA TYR A 68 12.67 0.44 -4.94
C TYR A 68 13.00 -0.26 -6.26
N GLU A 69 11.98 -0.85 -6.89
CA GLU A 69 12.12 -1.67 -8.09
C GLU A 69 10.82 -1.59 -8.91
N VAL A 70 10.95 -1.62 -10.23
CA VAL A 70 9.83 -1.78 -11.15
C VAL A 70 9.92 -3.16 -11.80
N GLN A 71 8.86 -3.93 -11.65
CA GLN A 71 8.67 -5.22 -12.32
C GLN A 71 7.56 -5.12 -13.37
N THR A 72 7.49 -6.10 -14.25
CA THR A 72 6.38 -6.26 -15.20
C THR A 72 5.64 -7.55 -14.88
N THR A 73 4.31 -7.48 -14.87
CA THR A 73 3.44 -8.66 -14.75
C THR A 73 2.39 -8.62 -15.85
N SER A 74 1.53 -9.65 -15.88
CA SER A 74 0.41 -9.70 -16.81
C SER A 74 -0.94 -9.87 -16.12
N GLY A 75 -1.97 -9.35 -16.79
CA GLY A 75 -3.39 -9.57 -16.50
C GLY A 75 -4.07 -10.25 -17.68
N ILE A 76 -5.33 -10.63 -17.48
CA ILE A 76 -6.14 -11.28 -18.52
C ILE A 76 -7.41 -10.44 -18.69
N TYR A 77 -7.71 -10.05 -19.91
CA TYR A 77 -8.96 -9.39 -20.28
C TYR A 77 -10.13 -10.39 -20.30
N ASP A 78 -11.36 -9.89 -20.34
CA ASP A 78 -12.56 -10.74 -20.36
C ASP A 78 -12.65 -11.65 -21.60
N ASP A 79 -12.01 -11.27 -22.71
CA ASP A 79 -11.93 -12.08 -23.93
C ASP A 79 -10.83 -13.17 -23.87
N GLY A 80 -10.07 -13.22 -22.77
CA GLY A 80 -8.98 -14.16 -22.54
C GLY A 80 -7.62 -13.71 -23.07
N GLU A 81 -7.53 -12.54 -23.72
CA GLU A 81 -6.25 -11.98 -24.13
C GLU A 81 -5.45 -11.50 -22.92
N THR A 82 -4.12 -11.62 -23.01
CA THR A 82 -3.19 -11.22 -21.95
C THR A 82 -2.70 -9.80 -22.22
N TYR A 83 -2.59 -9.00 -21.17
CA TYR A 83 -1.96 -7.68 -21.22
C TYR A 83 -0.88 -7.54 -20.14
N GLU A 84 0.04 -6.62 -20.34
CA GLU A 84 1.13 -6.35 -19.40
C GLU A 84 0.94 -5.01 -18.71
N TYR A 85 1.36 -4.93 -17.45
CA TYR A 85 1.40 -3.69 -16.68
C TYR A 85 2.53 -3.73 -15.65
N PRO A 86 3.07 -2.58 -15.25
CA PRO A 86 4.12 -2.52 -14.25
C PRO A 86 3.60 -2.77 -12.82
N VAL A 87 4.48 -3.32 -11.99
CA VAL A 87 4.33 -3.42 -10.54
C VAL A 87 5.46 -2.62 -9.90
N TYR A 88 5.11 -1.58 -9.15
CA TYR A 88 6.08 -0.74 -8.46
C TYR A 88 6.22 -1.25 -7.03
N ILE A 89 7.41 -1.77 -6.71
CA ILE A 89 7.76 -2.14 -5.34
C ILE A 89 8.24 -0.88 -4.65
N CYS A 90 7.53 -0.45 -3.61
CA CYS A 90 7.71 0.83 -2.96
C CYS A 90 8.25 0.67 -1.53
N TYR A 91 9.11 1.57 -1.11
CA TYR A 91 9.46 1.72 0.31
C TYR A 91 8.32 2.42 1.08
N PRO A 92 8.25 2.24 2.42
CA PRO A 92 7.30 2.95 3.26
C PRO A 92 7.33 4.47 3.06
N GLY A 93 6.16 5.10 3.04
CA GLY A 93 6.01 6.54 2.81
C GLY A 93 6.08 6.96 1.35
N ALA A 94 5.95 6.01 0.40
CA ALA A 94 5.73 6.33 -1.00
C ALA A 94 4.42 7.12 -1.20
N THR A 95 4.41 7.94 -2.24
CA THR A 95 3.27 8.78 -2.59
C THR A 95 3.01 8.71 -4.08
N LEU A 96 1.73 8.68 -4.46
CA LEU A 96 1.26 8.81 -5.83
C LEU A 96 0.83 10.25 -6.09
N THR A 97 1.56 10.95 -6.95
CA THR A 97 1.21 12.29 -7.40
C THR A 97 0.53 12.23 -8.76
N ILE A 98 -0.61 12.90 -8.88
CA ILE A 98 -1.37 12.98 -10.13
C ILE A 98 -0.85 14.18 -10.93
N VAL A 99 -0.03 13.91 -11.95
CA VAL A 99 0.53 14.95 -12.83
C VAL A 99 -0.48 15.34 -13.91
N ASN A 100 -1.16 14.34 -14.49
CA ASN A 100 -2.31 14.50 -15.37
C ASN A 100 -3.24 13.31 -15.14
N ALA A 101 -4.49 13.59 -14.76
CA ALA A 101 -5.48 12.56 -14.46
C ALA A 101 -6.12 11.95 -15.71
N GLY A 102 -5.86 12.47 -16.92
CA GLY A 102 -6.45 11.96 -18.15
C GLY A 102 -7.98 11.88 -18.09
N MET A 103 -8.62 12.94 -17.56
CA MET A 103 -10.07 13.01 -17.40
C MET A 103 -10.77 13.01 -18.77
N SER A 104 -12.02 12.58 -18.83
CA SER A 104 -12.76 12.53 -20.10
C SER A 104 -12.92 13.91 -20.74
N ASP A 105 -13.02 13.89 -22.07
CA ASP A 105 -13.31 15.09 -22.84
C ASP A 105 -14.77 15.54 -22.59
N PRO A 106 -14.97 16.75 -22.04
CA PRO A 106 -16.30 17.25 -21.71
C PRO A 106 -17.22 17.41 -22.93
N THR A 107 -16.68 17.45 -24.15
CA THR A 107 -17.51 17.59 -25.37
C THR A 107 -18.40 16.38 -25.63
N TYR A 108 -18.04 15.21 -25.09
CA TYR A 108 -18.79 13.96 -25.24
C TYR A 108 -19.62 13.59 -24.01
N GLU A 109 -19.53 14.38 -22.93
CA GLU A 109 -20.25 14.16 -21.67
C GLU A 109 -21.60 14.87 -21.67
N GLU A 110 -22.63 14.24 -21.09
CA GLU A 110 -24.01 14.76 -21.06
C GLU A 110 -24.11 16.12 -20.35
N ASP A 111 -23.31 16.33 -19.30
CA ASP A 111 -23.28 17.55 -18.49
C ASP A 111 -22.13 18.50 -18.86
N HIS A 112 -21.39 18.19 -19.93
CA HIS A 112 -20.23 18.94 -20.40
C HIS A 112 -19.14 19.15 -19.33
N GLN A 113 -19.01 18.23 -18.38
CA GLN A 113 -17.97 18.27 -17.34
C GLN A 113 -17.01 17.08 -17.50
N PRO A 114 -15.69 17.31 -17.38
CA PRO A 114 -14.73 16.22 -17.43
C PRO A 114 -14.94 15.27 -16.25
N ARG A 115 -14.83 13.95 -16.49
CA ARG A 115 -15.01 12.91 -15.47
C ARG A 115 -13.70 12.13 -15.25
N PRO A 116 -13.39 11.74 -14.00
CA PRO A 116 -12.33 10.78 -13.73
C PRO A 116 -12.51 9.52 -14.56
N GLN A 117 -11.43 9.06 -15.21
CA GLN A 117 -11.39 7.81 -15.97
C GLN A 117 -10.63 6.70 -15.21
N TRP A 118 -9.91 7.08 -14.16
CA TRP A 118 -9.01 6.20 -13.43
C TRP A 118 -9.29 6.28 -11.93
N GLY A 119 -8.98 5.21 -11.22
CA GLY A 119 -9.08 5.17 -9.77
C GLY A 119 -7.92 4.42 -9.14
N VAL A 120 -7.68 4.70 -7.86
CA VAL A 120 -6.83 3.90 -6.98
C VAL A 120 -7.72 2.96 -6.17
N TYR A 121 -7.36 1.69 -6.13
CA TYR A 121 -8.08 0.65 -5.40
C TYR A 121 -7.43 0.37 -4.04
N ASP A 122 -8.25 0.42 -2.99
CA ASP A 122 -7.89 -0.02 -1.65
C ASP A 122 -8.47 -1.41 -1.39
N ILE A 123 -7.60 -2.39 -1.14
CA ILE A 123 -7.95 -3.81 -1.03
C ILE A 123 -8.61 -4.15 0.30
N GLU A 124 -8.32 -3.41 1.37
CA GLU A 124 -8.87 -3.71 2.69
C GLU A 124 -10.33 -3.25 2.79
N THR A 125 -10.61 -2.06 2.26
CA THR A 125 -11.93 -1.43 2.34
C THR A 125 -12.82 -1.73 1.14
N ASP A 126 -12.27 -2.30 0.06
CA ASP A 126 -12.91 -2.46 -1.25
C ASP A 126 -13.42 -1.12 -1.83
N THR A 127 -12.70 -0.03 -1.53
CA THR A 127 -13.06 1.32 -1.97
C THR A 127 -12.19 1.78 -3.14
N ARG A 128 -12.68 2.81 -3.82
CA ARG A 128 -12.06 3.39 -5.01
C ARG A 128 -11.96 4.89 -4.83
N VAL A 129 -10.76 5.44 -4.98
CA VAL A 129 -10.52 6.88 -5.02
C VAL A 129 -10.37 7.30 -6.47
N ASN A 130 -11.29 8.13 -6.97
CA ASN A 130 -11.26 8.64 -8.34
C ASN A 130 -10.10 9.62 -8.52
N LEU A 131 -9.29 9.42 -9.57
CA LEU A 131 -8.18 10.31 -9.90
C LEU A 131 -8.67 11.53 -10.69
N ALA A 132 -8.28 12.72 -10.21
CA ALA A 132 -8.65 14.00 -10.80
C ALA A 132 -7.46 14.97 -10.74
N ASP A 133 -7.43 15.92 -11.65
CA ASP A 133 -6.36 16.93 -11.70
C ASP A 133 -6.36 17.82 -10.46
N GLY A 134 -5.16 18.17 -9.99
CA GLY A 134 -4.97 19.06 -8.84
C GLY A 134 -5.34 18.44 -7.50
N MET A 135 -5.53 17.11 -7.43
CA MET A 135 -5.68 16.41 -6.16
C MET A 135 -4.37 16.39 -5.38
N GLU A 136 -4.46 16.39 -4.05
CA GLU A 136 -3.31 16.14 -3.19
C GLU A 136 -2.71 14.75 -3.45
N PRO A 137 -1.39 14.56 -3.30
CA PRO A 137 -0.77 13.26 -3.44
C PRO A 137 -1.39 12.22 -2.50
N ILE A 138 -1.60 11.02 -3.03
CA ILE A 138 -2.14 9.89 -2.26
C ILE A 138 -0.97 9.18 -1.59
N VAL A 139 -1.05 8.95 -0.29
CA VAL A 139 -0.08 8.12 0.43
C VAL A 139 -0.30 6.67 0.03
N LEU A 140 0.76 5.99 -0.35
CA LEU A 140 0.75 4.57 -0.69
C LEU A 140 1.16 3.76 0.54
N ASP A 141 0.33 2.79 0.88
CA ASP A 141 0.52 1.85 1.97
C ASP A 141 0.02 0.45 1.57
N GLU A 142 0.20 -0.53 2.47
CA GLU A 142 -0.10 -1.94 2.21
C GLU A 142 -1.56 -2.24 1.81
N THR A 143 -2.50 -1.31 2.01
CA THR A 143 -3.89 -1.45 1.57
C THR A 143 -4.09 -0.95 0.13
N THR A 144 -3.18 -0.12 -0.38
CA THR A 144 -3.25 0.44 -1.73
C THR A 144 -2.72 -0.56 -2.77
N ASP A 145 -3.61 -1.14 -3.58
CA ASP A 145 -3.25 -2.24 -4.50
C ASP A 145 -2.87 -1.76 -5.91
N ALA A 146 -3.71 -0.94 -6.53
CA ALA A 146 -3.59 -0.69 -7.97
C ALA A 146 -4.21 0.61 -8.45
N VAL A 147 -3.73 1.10 -9.59
CA VAL A 147 -4.45 2.04 -10.45
C VAL A 147 -5.16 1.28 -11.56
N PHE A 148 -6.43 1.62 -11.78
CA PHE A 148 -7.28 0.93 -12.75
C PHE A 148 -8.17 1.89 -13.54
N ASN A 149 -8.60 1.45 -14.72
CA ASN A 149 -9.61 2.14 -15.51
C ASN A 149 -11.00 1.93 -14.90
N LEU A 150 -11.74 3.01 -14.64
CA LEU A 150 -13.06 2.96 -13.98
C LEU A 150 -14.14 2.31 -14.85
N GLU A 151 -14.05 2.44 -16.18
CA GLU A 151 -15.01 1.87 -17.12
C GLU A 151 -14.73 0.39 -17.37
N ALA A 152 -13.49 0.05 -17.70
CA ALA A 152 -13.08 -1.30 -18.07
C ALA A 152 -12.75 -2.19 -16.87
N SER A 153 -12.56 -1.63 -15.67
CA SER A 153 -12.08 -2.36 -14.48
C SER A 153 -10.76 -3.11 -14.70
N VAL A 154 -9.88 -2.55 -15.54
CA VAL A 154 -8.58 -3.12 -15.92
C VAL A 154 -7.45 -2.40 -15.18
N PHE A 155 -6.50 -3.15 -14.60
CA PHE A 155 -5.32 -2.59 -13.95
C PHE A 155 -4.32 -2.05 -14.98
N VAL A 156 -3.72 -0.91 -14.68
CA VAL A 156 -2.66 -0.31 -15.51
C VAL A 156 -1.35 -0.11 -14.76
N LEU A 157 -1.39 -0.17 -13.42
CA LEU A 157 -0.24 -0.09 -12.52
C LEU A 157 -0.61 -0.78 -11.20
N LYS A 158 0.30 -1.57 -10.63
CA LYS A 158 0.15 -2.15 -9.29
C LYS A 158 1.23 -1.67 -8.33
N PHE A 159 0.93 -1.70 -7.04
CA PHE A 159 1.85 -1.37 -5.97
C PHE A 159 2.06 -2.59 -5.08
N HIS A 160 3.32 -2.88 -4.76
CA HIS A 160 3.70 -3.78 -3.68
C HIS A 160 4.62 -3.02 -2.73
N PHE A 161 4.70 -3.47 -1.48
CA PHE A 161 5.50 -2.79 -0.46
C PHE A 161 6.69 -3.65 -0.07
N TYR A 162 7.85 -3.00 0.04
CA TYR A 162 9.09 -3.67 0.36
C TYR A 162 9.03 -4.24 1.79
N GLU A 163 9.14 -5.56 1.90
CA GLU A 163 9.32 -6.27 3.17
C GLU A 163 10.79 -6.70 3.31
N PRO A 164 11.50 -6.27 4.37
CA PRO A 164 12.85 -6.76 4.64
C PRO A 164 12.82 -8.28 4.88
N GLN A 165 13.72 -9.03 4.23
CA GLN A 165 13.89 -10.46 4.45
C GLN A 165 14.78 -10.79 5.64
#